data_AF-A0A319DVV8-F1
#
_entry.id   AF-A0A319DVV8-F1
#
_cell.length_a   1.000
_cell.length_b   1.000
_cell.length_c   1.000
_cell.angle_alpha   90.00
_cell.angle_beta   90.00
_cell.angle_gamma   90.00
#
_symmetry.space_group_name_H-M   'P 1'
#
loop_
_entity.id
_entity.type
_entity.pdbx_description
1 polymer ?
#
loop_
_entity_poly.entity_id
_entity_poly.type
_entity_poly.pdbx_seq_one_letter_code
_entity_poly.pdbx_strand_id
1 'polypeptide(L)'
;MLPLMRNLRKLRSNNQQVAQMSTVCRDKPIPRDELFTYTNGRCRLNKDHQFARRYRKFNLDALCDIAATAGGGISQQIISIEKLKGGFDKALLIKKKDGGELIAKVPCRITGTAFLTTASEVGTLEYIRKYTSIPVPRVLS
;
A
#
# COMPACT_ATOMS: atom_id res chain seq x y z
N MET A 1 -47.05 13.06 -1.29
CA MET A 1 -45.86 13.24 -2.17
C MET A 1 -44.83 14.05 -1.40
N LEU A 2 -43.90 13.39 -0.70
CA LEU A 2 -42.82 14.03 0.09
C LEU A 2 -41.49 13.87 -0.68
N PRO A 3 -40.67 14.92 -0.87
CA PRO A 3 -39.39 14.76 -1.54
C PRO A 3 -38.32 14.30 -0.53
N LEU A 4 -37.68 13.18 -0.87
CA LEU A 4 -36.56 12.59 -0.15
C LEU A 4 -35.30 13.44 -0.37
N MET A 5 -34.98 14.33 0.57
CA MET A 5 -33.72 15.08 0.60
C MET A 5 -32.55 14.14 0.95
N ARG A 6 -31.76 13.77 -0.06
CA ARG A 6 -30.49 13.03 0.13
C ARG A 6 -29.41 13.98 0.67
N ASN A 7 -29.10 13.85 1.95
CA ASN A 7 -27.94 14.48 2.57
C ASN A 7 -26.64 13.84 2.05
N LEU A 8 -26.00 14.48 1.06
CA LEU A 8 -24.61 14.21 0.71
C LEU A 8 -23.71 14.89 1.74
N ARG A 9 -23.26 14.11 2.74
CA ARG A 9 -22.16 14.54 3.61
C ARG A 9 -20.93 14.76 2.75
N LYS A 10 -20.53 16.03 2.62
CA LYS A 10 -19.30 16.47 1.97
C LYS A 10 -18.13 15.82 2.71
N LEU A 11 -17.51 14.80 2.13
CA LEU A 11 -16.24 14.27 2.61
C LEU A 11 -15.24 15.41 2.49
N ARG A 12 -14.88 15.99 3.64
CA ARG A 12 -13.79 16.96 3.75
C ARG A 12 -12.53 16.19 3.36
N SER A 13 -12.07 16.40 2.13
CA SER A 13 -10.74 15.97 1.71
C SER A 13 -9.74 16.72 2.59
N ASN A 14 -9.19 16.02 3.57
CA ASN A 14 -8.09 16.49 4.40
C ASN A 14 -6.82 16.47 3.55
N ASN A 15 -6.73 17.38 2.59
CA ASN A 15 -5.58 17.61 1.70
C ASN A 15 -4.30 18.05 2.47
N GLN A 16 -4.30 18.00 3.79
CA GLN A 16 -3.28 18.55 4.68
C GLN A 16 -2.45 17.45 5.39
N GLN A 17 -2.89 16.18 5.35
CA GLN A 17 -2.17 15.08 6.03
C GLN A 17 -0.86 14.69 5.33
N VAL A 18 -0.76 14.95 4.03
CA VAL A 18 0.34 14.44 3.20
C VAL A 18 1.57 15.36 3.19
N ALA A 19 1.42 16.63 3.59
CA ALA A 19 2.47 17.64 3.50
C ALA A 19 3.69 17.41 4.44
N GLN A 20 3.61 16.46 5.37
CA GLN A 20 4.67 16.23 6.38
C GLN A 20 5.15 14.77 6.47
N MET A 21 4.70 13.88 5.59
CA MET A 21 5.07 12.47 5.66
C MET A 21 6.40 12.18 4.97
N SER A 22 7.30 11.46 5.66
CA SER A 22 8.57 11.06 5.09
C SER A 22 8.45 9.81 4.22
N THR A 23 9.12 9.80 3.07
CA THR A 23 9.24 8.64 2.19
C THR A 23 10.66 8.11 2.23
N VAL A 24 10.81 6.82 2.55
CA VAL A 24 12.11 6.20 2.85
C VAL A 24 12.28 4.92 2.04
N CYS A 25 13.52 4.60 1.66
CA CYS A 25 13.87 3.29 1.13
C CYS A 25 15.27 2.92 1.64
N ARG A 26 15.40 1.82 2.38
CA ARG A 26 16.67 1.40 3.01
C ARG A 26 17.30 2.52 3.85
N ASP A 27 16.49 3.07 4.75
CA ASP A 27 16.89 4.13 5.69
C ASP A 27 17.33 5.46 5.04
N LYS A 28 17.10 5.62 3.74
CA LYS A 28 17.41 6.85 3.00
C LYS A 28 16.13 7.56 2.57
N PRO A 29 16.03 8.88 2.76
CA PRO A 29 14.95 9.67 2.19
C PRO A 29 14.94 9.53 0.67
N ILE A 30 13.77 9.28 0.09
CA ILE A 30 13.57 9.20 -1.35
C ILE A 30 12.47 10.16 -1.79
N PRO A 31 12.52 10.70 -3.01
CA PRO A 31 11.39 11.43 -3.57
C PRO A 31 10.19 10.51 -3.78
N ARG A 32 8.98 11.09 -3.78
CA ARG A 32 7.73 10.33 -3.92
C ARG A 32 7.68 9.48 -5.18
N ASP A 33 8.22 9.99 -6.29
CA ASP A 33 8.21 9.27 -7.56
C ASP A 33 9.03 7.98 -7.52
N GLU A 34 10.03 7.90 -6.65
CA GLU A 34 10.79 6.66 -6.43
C GLU A 34 9.97 5.56 -5.77
N LEU A 35 8.82 5.85 -5.14
CA LEU A 35 7.90 4.80 -4.68
C LEU A 35 7.37 3.96 -5.84
N PHE A 36 7.20 4.55 -7.01
CA PHE A 36 6.62 3.91 -8.19
C PHE A 36 7.63 3.10 -9.00
N THR A 37 8.91 3.44 -8.91
CA THR A 37 9.99 2.83 -9.71
C THR A 37 10.42 1.48 -9.14
N TYR A 38 11.21 0.73 -9.89
CA TYR A 38 11.85 -0.48 -9.38
C TYR A 38 13.23 -0.13 -8.81
N THR A 39 13.48 -0.42 -7.54
CA THR A 39 14.76 -0.10 -6.86
C THR A 39 15.52 -1.37 -6.41
N ASN A 40 15.02 -2.56 -6.77
CA ASN A 40 15.54 -3.82 -6.25
C ASN A 40 16.47 -4.53 -7.23
N GLY A 41 17.77 -4.25 -7.14
CA GLY A 41 18.75 -4.94 -7.96
C GLY A 41 18.72 -4.53 -9.44
N ARG A 42 19.47 -5.26 -10.26
CA ARG A 42 19.75 -4.92 -11.66
C ARG A 42 19.33 -6.05 -12.58
N CYS A 43 18.50 -5.77 -13.57
CA CYS A 43 18.27 -6.72 -14.66
C CYS A 43 19.50 -6.78 -15.57
N ARG A 44 19.97 -7.99 -15.89
CA ARG A 44 21.09 -8.17 -16.84
C ARG A 44 20.65 -8.01 -18.29
N LEU A 45 19.46 -8.52 -18.63
CA LEU A 45 18.86 -8.47 -19.96
C LEU A 45 17.68 -7.49 -20.00
N ASN A 46 17.49 -6.82 -21.13
CA ASN A 46 16.35 -5.94 -21.44
C ASN A 46 15.96 -5.03 -20.27
N LYS A 47 16.93 -4.28 -19.73
CA LYS A 47 16.78 -3.45 -18.53
C LYS A 47 15.54 -2.57 -18.62
N ASP A 48 15.47 -1.71 -19.62
CA ASP A 48 14.41 -0.70 -19.72
C ASP A 48 13.02 -1.35 -19.78
N HIS A 49 12.89 -2.45 -20.53
CA HIS A 49 11.67 -3.24 -20.55
C HIS A 49 11.31 -3.81 -19.17
N GLN A 50 12.29 -4.35 -18.45
CA GLN A 50 12.09 -4.93 -17.12
C GLN A 50 11.76 -3.87 -16.05
N PHE A 51 12.37 -2.69 -16.13
CA PHE A 51 12.04 -1.53 -15.29
C PHE A 51 10.65 -1.01 -15.62
N ALA A 52 10.29 -0.86 -16.90
CA ALA A 52 8.99 -0.39 -17.34
C ALA A 52 7.84 -1.32 -16.90
N ARG A 53 8.01 -2.64 -16.97
CA ARG A 53 7.02 -3.61 -16.49
C ARG A 53 6.80 -3.58 -14.97
N ARG A 54 7.83 -3.13 -14.23
CA ARG A 54 7.80 -3.02 -12.77
C ARG A 54 7.48 -1.60 -12.31
N TYR A 55 7.43 -0.62 -13.22
CA TYR A 55 6.93 0.70 -12.90
C TYR A 55 5.41 0.62 -12.69
N ARG A 56 4.94 1.19 -11.59
CA ARG A 56 3.50 1.30 -11.31
C ARG A 56 3.24 2.59 -10.57
N LYS A 57 2.68 3.58 -11.26
CA LYS A 57 2.10 4.76 -10.64
C LYS A 57 0.76 4.40 -10.00
N PHE A 58 0.54 4.87 -8.79
CA PHE A 58 -0.72 4.72 -8.06
C PHE A 58 -1.01 6.01 -7.27
N ASN A 59 -2.25 6.20 -6.84
CA ASN A 59 -2.63 7.35 -6.03
C ASN A 59 -2.15 7.13 -4.60
N LEU A 60 -1.07 7.83 -4.22
CA LEU A 60 -0.48 7.74 -2.89
C LEU A 60 -1.40 8.32 -1.82
N ASP A 61 -2.12 9.40 -2.14
CA ASP A 61 -2.99 10.09 -1.19
C ASP A 61 -4.19 9.21 -0.84
N ALA A 62 -4.83 8.61 -1.85
CA ALA A 62 -5.91 7.64 -1.63
C ALA A 62 -5.43 6.40 -0.86
N LEU A 63 -4.18 5.95 -1.09
CA LEU A 63 -3.61 4.86 -0.30
C LEU A 63 -3.43 5.26 1.17
N CYS A 64 -2.95 6.47 1.43
CA CYS A 64 -2.81 7.01 2.79
C CYS A 64 -4.17 7.12 3.47
N ASP A 65 -5.20 7.60 2.78
CA ASP A 65 -6.57 7.71 3.32
C ASP A 65 -7.11 6.34 3.74
N ILE A 66 -6.95 5.33 2.88
CA ILE A 66 -7.35 3.95 3.20
C ILE A 66 -6.55 3.43 4.40
N ALA A 67 -5.22 3.59 4.38
CA ALA A 67 -4.34 3.13 5.45
C ALA A 67 -4.62 3.82 6.79
N ALA A 68 -4.96 5.10 6.77
CA ALA A 68 -5.36 5.87 7.95
C ALA A 68 -6.56 5.23 8.66
N THR A 69 -7.56 4.80 7.88
CA THR A 69 -8.77 4.15 8.41
C THR A 69 -8.61 2.66 8.72
N ALA A 70 -7.64 1.98 8.09
CA ALA A 70 -7.43 0.55 8.27
C ALA A 70 -6.87 0.20 9.66
N GLY A 71 -7.22 -0.96 10.21
CA GLY A 71 -6.59 -1.50 11.42
C GLY A 71 -7.07 -0.93 12.76
N GLY A 72 -8.12 -0.09 12.79
CA GLY A 72 -8.84 0.27 14.01
C GLY A 72 -8.06 1.10 15.06
N GLY A 73 -6.96 1.72 14.67
CA GLY A 73 -6.14 2.59 15.54
C GLY A 73 -6.81 3.92 15.88
N ILE A 74 -6.31 4.57 16.93
CA ILE A 74 -6.82 5.86 17.43
C ILE A 74 -6.40 6.99 16.49
N SER A 75 -5.20 6.89 15.91
CA SER A 75 -4.68 7.90 15.00
C SER A 75 -4.91 7.54 13.54
N GLN A 76 -5.48 8.49 12.81
CA GLN A 76 -5.58 8.45 11.35
C GLN A 76 -4.36 9.10 10.67
N GLN A 77 -3.37 9.57 11.44
CA GLN A 77 -2.23 10.27 10.88
C GLN A 77 -1.12 9.30 10.48
N ILE A 78 -0.78 9.31 9.19
CA ILE A 78 0.39 8.59 8.67
C ILE A 78 1.64 9.48 8.80
N ILE A 79 2.72 8.93 9.34
CA ILE A 79 3.97 9.67 9.59
C ILE A 79 5.08 9.34 8.59
N SER A 80 5.11 8.10 8.08
CA SER A 80 6.12 7.69 7.12
C SER A 80 5.66 6.53 6.24
N ILE A 81 6.19 6.50 5.02
CA ILE A 81 6.07 5.37 4.11
C ILE A 81 7.47 4.89 3.75
N GLU A 82 7.78 3.65 4.09
CA GLU A 82 8.99 2.98 3.68
C GLU A 82 8.69 2.04 2.51
N LYS A 83 9.42 2.22 1.41
CA LYS A 83 9.39 1.30 0.29
C LYS A 83 10.22 0.07 0.60
N LEU A 84 9.54 -1.06 0.78
CA LEU A 84 10.17 -2.34 1.00
C LEU A 84 10.61 -2.99 -0.32
N LYS A 85 11.42 -4.05 -0.22
CA LYS A 85 11.79 -4.86 -1.37
C LYS A 85 10.56 -5.60 -1.91
N GLY A 86 9.94 -5.06 -2.95
CA GLY A 86 8.93 -5.72 -3.76
C GLY A 86 9.52 -6.61 -4.87
N GLY A 87 9.01 -7.84 -4.99
CA GLY A 87 9.24 -8.73 -6.12
C GLY A 87 8.29 -8.40 -7.27
N PHE A 88 7.12 -9.06 -7.25
CA PHE A 88 6.04 -8.80 -8.21
C PHE A 88 5.22 -7.56 -7.85
N ASP A 89 5.02 -7.28 -6.56
CA ASP A 89 4.23 -6.14 -6.08
C ASP A 89 5.12 -5.04 -5.51
N LYS A 90 4.60 -3.81 -5.42
CA LYS A 90 5.18 -2.77 -4.56
C LYS A 90 4.71 -3.03 -3.13
N ALA A 91 5.63 -3.38 -2.25
CA ALA A 91 5.37 -3.48 -0.82
C ALA A 91 5.80 -2.17 -0.14
N LEU A 92 4.89 -1.56 0.60
CA LEU A 92 5.11 -0.31 1.33
C LEU A 92 4.76 -0.53 2.79
N LEU A 93 5.72 -0.27 3.69
CA LEU A 93 5.47 -0.19 5.11
C LEU A 93 4.98 1.21 5.44
N ILE A 94 3.75 1.31 5.92
CA ILE A 94 3.10 2.54 6.31
C ILE A 94 3.10 2.59 7.83
N LYS A 95 3.67 3.65 8.40
CA LYS A 95 3.70 3.87 9.86
C LYS A 95 2.75 4.98 10.24
N LYS A 96 1.94 4.72 11.28
CA LYS A 96 1.01 5.66 11.88
C LYS A 96 1.64 6.35 13.08
N LYS A 97 1.10 7.51 13.44
CA LYS A 97 1.55 8.28 14.61
C LYS A 97 1.34 7.56 15.94
N ASP A 98 0.33 6.71 16.03
CA ASP A 98 0.05 5.88 17.22
C ASP A 98 0.94 4.63 17.32
N GLY A 99 1.94 4.51 16.45
CA GLY A 99 2.84 3.37 16.39
C GLY A 99 2.29 2.18 15.59
N GLY A 100 1.06 2.27 15.07
CA GLY A 100 0.49 1.24 14.20
C GLY A 100 1.27 1.11 12.88
N GLU A 101 1.54 -0.12 12.46
CA GLU A 101 2.23 -0.42 11.20
C GLU A 101 1.36 -1.24 10.27
N LEU A 102 1.44 -0.94 8.97
CA LEU A 102 0.66 -1.58 7.91
C LEU A 102 1.56 -1.91 6.72
N ILE A 103 1.32 -3.03 6.07
CA ILE A 103 1.94 -3.35 4.78
C ILE A 103 0.90 -3.20 3.68
N ALA A 104 1.10 -2.22 2.80
CA ALA A 104 0.34 -2.08 1.57
C ALA A 104 1.07 -2.77 0.42
N LYS A 105 0.36 -3.65 -0.29
CA LYS A 105 0.87 -4.32 -1.51
C LYS A 105 0.11 -3.83 -2.72
N VAL A 106 0.82 -3.25 -3.69
CA VAL A 106 0.25 -2.77 -4.95
C VAL A 106 0.77 -3.64 -6.10
N PRO A 107 -0.09 -4.41 -6.79
CA PRO A 107 0.32 -5.25 -7.91
C PRO A 107 0.99 -4.47 -9.05
N CYS A 108 2.12 -4.97 -9.55
CA CYS A 108 2.73 -4.42 -10.77
C CYS A 108 2.17 -5.11 -12.01
N ARG A 109 2.45 -4.56 -13.21
CA ARG A 109 2.00 -5.15 -14.49
C ARG A 109 2.60 -6.54 -14.76
N ILE A 110 3.67 -6.91 -14.07
CA ILE A 110 4.28 -8.24 -14.16
C ILE A 110 3.53 -9.28 -13.32
N THR A 111 2.70 -8.86 -12.36
CA THR A 111 1.94 -9.71 -11.44
C THR A 111 0.70 -10.28 -12.15
N GLY A 112 0.89 -11.15 -13.14
CA GLY A 112 -0.17 -11.91 -13.84
C GLY A 112 -1.58 -11.30 -13.80
N THR A 113 -2.54 -12.06 -13.30
CA THR A 113 -3.87 -11.55 -12.95
C THR A 113 -3.87 -11.06 -11.52
N ALA A 114 -3.83 -9.73 -11.32
CA ALA A 114 -3.76 -9.09 -10.01
C ALA A 114 -4.82 -9.61 -9.01
N PHE A 115 -6.06 -9.82 -9.47
CA PHE A 115 -7.13 -10.38 -8.65
C PHE A 115 -6.78 -11.77 -8.12
N LEU A 116 -6.35 -12.69 -9.00
CA LEU A 116 -6.03 -14.05 -8.61
C LEU A 116 -4.82 -14.08 -7.68
N THR A 117 -3.78 -13.30 -7.96
CA THR A 117 -2.58 -13.27 -7.10
C THR A 117 -2.90 -12.74 -5.70
N THR A 118 -3.71 -11.70 -5.60
CA THR A 118 -4.15 -11.18 -4.30
C THR A 118 -5.07 -12.17 -3.59
N ALA A 119 -6.04 -12.75 -4.29
CA ALA A 119 -6.95 -13.75 -3.71
C ALA A 119 -6.20 -15.00 -3.22
N SER A 120 -5.23 -15.50 -3.98
CA SER A 120 -4.39 -16.63 -3.58
C SER A 120 -3.53 -16.32 -2.36
N GLU A 121 -2.95 -15.12 -2.28
CA GLU A 121 -2.20 -14.70 -1.09
C GLU A 121 -3.09 -14.57 0.14
N VAL A 122 -4.24 -13.90 0.01
CA VAL A 122 -5.21 -13.72 1.10
C VAL A 122 -5.74 -15.06 1.59
N GLY A 123 -6.15 -15.95 0.68
CA GLY A 123 -6.62 -17.29 1.02
C GLY A 123 -5.55 -18.14 1.69
N THR A 124 -4.30 -18.03 1.25
CA THR A 124 -3.16 -18.72 1.90
C THR A 124 -2.94 -18.19 3.32
N LEU A 125 -2.94 -16.88 3.53
CA LEU A 125 -2.78 -16.27 4.85
C LEU A 125 -3.92 -16.67 5.78
N GLU A 126 -5.16 -16.68 5.29
CA GLU A 126 -6.32 -17.11 6.07
C GLU A 126 -6.24 -18.60 6.45
N TYR A 127 -5.85 -19.46 5.51
CA TYR A 127 -5.66 -20.88 5.77
C TYR A 127 -4.59 -21.13 6.84
N ILE A 128 -3.40 -20.54 6.68
CA ILE A 128 -2.29 -20.71 7.63
C ILE A 128 -2.71 -20.23 9.01
N ARG A 129 -3.38 -19.07 9.10
CA ARG A 129 -3.86 -18.51 10.36
C ARG A 129 -4.89 -19.40 11.07
N LYS A 130 -5.75 -20.08 10.30
CA LYS A 130 -6.86 -20.89 10.85
C LYS A 130 -6.44 -22.31 11.22
N TYR A 131 -5.52 -22.90 10.46
CA TYR A 131 -5.23 -24.34 10.53
C TYR A 131 -3.81 -24.66 11.01
N THR A 132 -2.98 -23.67 11.30
CA THR A 132 -1.60 -23.89 11.78
C THR A 132 -1.26 -22.98 12.96
N SER A 133 -0.16 -23.26 13.63
CA SER A 133 0.43 -22.40 14.67
C SER A 133 1.41 -21.36 14.13
N ILE A 134 1.60 -21.29 12.81
CA ILE A 134 2.56 -20.37 12.20
C ILE A 134 1.99 -18.95 12.25
N PRO A 135 2.70 -17.98 12.86
CA PRO A 135 2.25 -16.60 12.89
C PRO A 135 2.30 -16.02 11.47
N VAL A 136 1.17 -15.47 11.03
CA VAL A 136 1.05 -14.79 9.74
C VAL A 136 0.37 -13.42 9.90
N PRO A 137 0.67 -12.45 9.01
CA PRO A 137 0.02 -11.16 9.02
C PRO A 137 -1.51 -11.26 8.88
N ARG A 138 -2.23 -10.37 9.58
CA ARG A 138 -3.67 -10.21 9.40
C ARG A 138 -3.93 -9.40 8.12
N VAL A 139 -4.77 -9.96 7.25
CA VAL A 139 -5.33 -9.22 6.11
C VAL A 139 -6.38 -8.22 6.63
N LEU A 140 -6.32 -6.99 6.14
CA LEU A 140 -7.25 -5.91 6.44
C LEU A 140 -8.13 -5.65 5.22
N SER A 141 -9.39 -5.33 5.47
CA SER A 141 -10.43 -5.04 4.47
C SER A 141 -11.18 -3.78 4.87
#